data_AF-A0A9D8HT83-F1
#
_entry.id   AF-A0A9D8HT83-F1
#
_cell.length_a   1.000
_cell.length_b   1.000
_cell.length_c   1.000
_cell.angle_alpha   90.00
_cell.angle_beta   90.00
_cell.angle_gamma   90.00
#
_symmetry.space_group_name_H-M   'P 1'
#
loop_
_entity.id
_entity.type
_entity.pdbx_description
1 polymer ?
#
loop_
_entity_poly.entity_id
_entity_poly.type
_entity_poly.pdbx_seq_one_letter_code
_entity_poly.pdbx_strand_id
1 'polypeptide(L)'
;MSVWLGESLLSDQKSQNTFTIKNEGTPDKVYIDPTQSGLNFDTLKTFDRFEPVNNVKNYSFFSGFSYGSMGARTLGFRMVEHTIPLGQTLYLLGEAWLEGVRIKFGRPQDSNKPFMLSGKSEADILKENKTKANLALVFGIIIIVGGILVMIFVR
;
A
#
# COMPACT_ATOMS: atom_id res chain seq x y z
N MET A 1 15.66 -30.94 -5.98
CA MET A 1 15.64 -29.68 -6.76
C MET A 1 14.48 -28.86 -6.24
N SER A 2 14.73 -27.95 -5.30
CA SER A 2 13.69 -27.08 -4.72
C SER A 2 13.37 -25.96 -5.70
N VAL A 3 12.17 -25.98 -6.26
CA VAL A 3 11.67 -24.87 -7.08
C VAL A 3 11.31 -23.75 -6.11
N TRP A 4 12.07 -22.67 -6.13
CA TRP A 4 11.71 -21.45 -5.40
C TRP A 4 10.44 -20.87 -6.03
N LEU A 5 9.32 -20.95 -5.31
CA LEU A 5 8.10 -20.22 -5.62
C LEU A 5 8.32 -18.77 -5.20
N GLY A 6 8.82 -17.95 -6.11
CA GLY A 6 8.96 -16.50 -5.92
C GLY A 6 7.91 -15.74 -6.71
N GLU A 7 7.32 -14.71 -6.12
CA GLU A 7 6.57 -13.69 -6.84
C GLU A 7 7.49 -12.50 -7.17
N SER A 8 7.34 -11.92 -8.35
CA SER A 8 8.07 -10.71 -8.76
C SER A 8 7.07 -9.66 -9.24
N LEU A 9 7.28 -8.42 -8.84
CA LEU A 9 6.43 -7.31 -9.26
C LEU A 9 6.70 -7.00 -10.72
N LEU A 10 5.72 -7.25 -11.59
CA LEU A 10 5.82 -6.96 -13.02
C LEU A 10 5.44 -5.51 -13.34
N SER A 11 4.39 -5.00 -12.69
CA SER A 11 3.87 -3.66 -12.92
C SER A 11 3.12 -3.18 -11.68
N ASP A 12 3.27 -1.90 -11.39
CA ASP A 12 2.49 -1.14 -10.42
C ASP A 12 1.98 0.12 -11.11
N GLN A 13 0.66 0.32 -11.12
CA GLN A 13 0.01 1.42 -11.82
C GLN A 13 -0.95 2.12 -10.86
N LYS A 14 -0.95 3.45 -10.90
CA LYS A 14 -1.86 4.29 -10.14
C LYS A 14 -2.74 5.08 -11.09
N SER A 15 -3.99 5.30 -10.69
CA SER A 15 -4.87 6.23 -11.39
C SER A 15 -4.27 7.63 -11.37
N GLN A 16 -4.30 8.32 -12.50
CA GLN A 16 -3.80 9.70 -12.63
C GLN A 16 -4.90 10.74 -12.44
N ASN A 17 -6.14 10.30 -12.23
CA ASN A 17 -7.28 11.21 -12.16
C ASN A 17 -7.33 11.92 -10.81
N THR A 18 -7.34 13.25 -10.86
CA THR A 18 -7.65 14.07 -9.69
C THR A 18 -9.06 13.77 -9.20
N PHE A 19 -9.22 13.65 -7.89
CA PHE A 19 -10.53 13.47 -7.26
C PHE A 19 -10.74 14.50 -6.16
N THR A 20 -11.99 14.65 -5.72
CA THR A 20 -12.36 15.64 -4.71
C THR A 20 -12.92 14.97 -3.47
N ILE A 21 -12.49 15.45 -2.31
CA ILE A 21 -13.09 15.10 -1.03
C ILE A 21 -13.89 16.29 -0.52
N LYS A 22 -15.05 15.99 0.05
CA LYS A 22 -15.90 16.97 0.73
C LYS A 22 -15.75 16.76 2.22
N ASN A 23 -15.70 17.85 2.97
CA ASN A 23 -15.82 17.77 4.42
C ASN A 23 -17.32 17.79 4.79
N GLU A 24 -17.71 16.97 5.76
CA GLU A 24 -19.08 16.98 6.27
C GLU A 24 -19.33 18.32 6.99
N GLY A 25 -20.21 19.14 6.42
CA GLY A 25 -20.60 20.43 7.02
C GLY A 25 -20.04 21.69 6.34
N THR A 26 -19.11 21.57 5.38
CA THR A 26 -18.71 22.71 4.54
C THR A 26 -18.96 22.44 3.05
N PRO A 27 -19.30 23.47 2.25
CA PRO A 27 -19.47 23.34 0.81
C PRO A 27 -18.13 23.15 0.07
N ASP A 28 -17.02 23.36 0.76
CA ASP A 28 -15.69 23.38 0.18
C ASP A 28 -15.23 21.99 -0.23
N LYS A 29 -14.58 21.93 -1.40
CA LYS A 29 -14.01 20.71 -1.96
C LYS A 29 -12.50 20.80 -1.91
N VAL A 30 -11.89 19.73 -1.40
CA VAL A 30 -10.44 19.55 -1.42
C VAL A 30 -10.08 18.72 -2.64
N TYR A 31 -9.20 19.25 -3.48
CA TYR A 31 -8.71 18.58 -4.68
C TYR A 31 -7.43 17.82 -4.36
N ILE A 32 -7.42 16.54 -4.73
CA ILE A 32 -6.30 15.63 -4.47
C ILE A 32 -5.80 15.07 -5.79
N ASP A 33 -4.51 15.27 -6.03
CA ASP A 33 -3.81 14.69 -7.14
C ASP A 33 -3.06 13.43 -6.66
N PRO A 34 -3.47 12.22 -7.10
CA PRO A 34 -2.85 10.97 -6.69
C PRO A 34 -1.43 10.75 -7.23
N THR A 35 -1.00 11.57 -8.19
CA THR A 35 0.33 11.48 -8.80
C THR A 35 1.42 12.15 -7.95
N GLN A 36 1.03 12.85 -6.88
CA GLN A 36 1.99 13.55 -6.02
C GLN A 36 2.98 12.58 -5.36
N SER A 37 4.26 12.94 -5.45
CA SER A 37 5.35 12.14 -4.90
C SER A 37 5.28 12.10 -3.37
N GLY A 38 5.44 10.89 -2.82
CA GLY A 38 5.41 10.64 -1.38
C GLY A 38 4.01 10.43 -0.78
N LEU A 39 2.94 10.50 -1.58
CA LEU A 39 1.60 10.16 -1.10
C LEU A 39 1.47 8.66 -0.88
N ASN A 40 1.31 8.27 0.38
CA ASN A 40 1.02 6.89 0.73
C ASN A 40 -0.49 6.62 0.73
N PHE A 41 -0.92 5.60 -0.01
CA PHE A 41 -2.31 5.17 -0.12
C PHE A 41 -2.51 3.90 0.73
N ASP A 42 -3.25 4.05 1.82
CA ASP A 42 -3.75 2.91 2.60
C ASP A 42 -5.23 2.73 2.28
N THR A 43 -5.49 1.98 1.20
CA THR A 43 -6.81 1.81 0.61
C THR A 43 -7.26 0.36 0.70
N LEU A 44 -8.55 0.11 0.48
CA LEU A 44 -9.10 -1.23 0.59
C LEU A 44 -8.64 -2.07 -0.59
N LYS A 45 -8.10 -3.25 -0.31
CA LYS A 45 -7.83 -4.28 -1.33
C LYS A 45 -9.15 -4.87 -1.80
N THR A 46 -9.57 -4.49 -3.00
CA THR A 46 -10.86 -4.85 -3.59
C THR A 46 -10.77 -6.04 -4.53
N PHE A 47 -9.59 -6.30 -5.09
CA PHE A 47 -9.33 -7.44 -5.94
C PHE A 47 -8.01 -8.10 -5.56
N ASP A 48 -8.00 -9.42 -5.47
CA ASP A 48 -6.79 -10.21 -5.23
C ASP A 48 -7.01 -11.60 -5.84
N ARG A 49 -6.46 -11.82 -7.02
CA ARG A 49 -6.68 -13.05 -7.78
C ARG A 49 -5.42 -13.52 -8.46
N PHE A 50 -5.11 -14.79 -8.26
CA PHE A 50 -4.14 -15.51 -9.07
C PHE A 50 -4.81 -16.06 -10.33
N GLU A 51 -4.17 -15.84 -11.47
CA GLU A 51 -4.56 -16.34 -12.77
C GLU A 51 -3.45 -17.25 -13.32
N PRO A 52 -3.77 -18.50 -13.69
CA PRO A 52 -2.78 -19.42 -14.23
C PRO A 52 -2.27 -18.93 -15.59
N VAL A 53 -1.06 -19.37 -15.96
CA VAL A 53 -0.40 -18.95 -17.22
C VAL A 53 -1.26 -19.17 -18.48
N ASN A 54 -2.16 -20.15 -18.47
CA ASN A 54 -3.07 -20.41 -19.58
C ASN A 54 -4.10 -19.30 -19.81
N ASN A 55 -4.48 -18.57 -18.75
CA ASN A 55 -5.47 -17.50 -18.80
C ASN A 55 -4.87 -16.16 -19.23
N VAL A 56 -3.55 -16.06 -19.30
CA VAL A 56 -2.85 -14.80 -19.60
C VAL A 56 -3.28 -14.22 -20.96
N LYS A 57 -3.52 -15.08 -21.95
CA LYS A 57 -3.96 -14.67 -23.30
C LYS A 57 -5.30 -13.95 -23.33
N ASN A 58 -6.12 -14.09 -22.28
CA ASN A 58 -7.42 -13.44 -22.18
C ASN A 58 -7.32 -11.97 -21.77
N TYR A 59 -6.12 -11.52 -21.40
CA TYR A 59 -5.89 -10.19 -20.86
C TYR A 59 -5.06 -9.35 -21.85
N SER A 60 -5.65 -8.27 -22.36
CA SER A 60 -5.03 -7.40 -23.35
C SER A 60 -3.75 -6.72 -22.85
N PHE A 61 -3.65 -6.44 -21.56
CA PHE A 61 -2.45 -5.82 -20.96
C PHE A 61 -1.18 -6.69 -21.11
N PHE A 62 -1.38 -7.98 -21.33
CA PHE A 62 -0.32 -8.96 -21.49
C PHE A 62 0.05 -9.26 -22.94
N SER A 63 -0.61 -8.65 -23.91
CA SER A 63 -0.37 -8.91 -25.33
C SER A 63 1.04 -8.51 -25.79
N GLY A 64 1.69 -7.58 -25.09
CA GLY A 64 3.04 -7.10 -25.38
C GLY A 64 4.17 -7.81 -24.63
N PHE A 65 3.86 -8.73 -23.71
CA PHE A 65 4.87 -9.42 -22.92
C PHE A 65 5.32 -10.73 -23.58
N SER A 66 6.61 -10.86 -23.89
CA SER A 66 7.19 -12.10 -24.42
C SER A 66 7.48 -13.08 -23.28
N TYR A 67 6.64 -14.11 -23.10
CA TYR A 67 6.77 -15.14 -22.07
C TYR A 67 8.11 -15.92 -22.14
N GLY A 68 8.74 -15.96 -23.32
CA GLY A 68 10.04 -16.63 -23.50
C GLY A 68 11.19 -15.92 -22.79
N SER A 69 11.04 -14.63 -22.44
CA SER A 69 12.08 -13.81 -21.79
C SER A 69 11.93 -13.70 -20.27
N MET A 70 10.82 -14.18 -19.68
CA MET A 70 10.51 -14.05 -18.25
C MET A 70 11.17 -15.11 -17.34
N GLY A 71 12.12 -15.89 -17.86
CA GLY A 71 12.75 -16.98 -17.11
C GLY A 71 11.82 -18.18 -16.92
N ALA A 72 12.42 -19.32 -16.58
CA ALA A 72 11.79 -20.64 -16.53
C ALA A 72 10.33 -20.66 -16.00
N ARG A 73 9.41 -21.14 -16.85
CA ARG A 73 8.03 -21.58 -16.54
C ARG A 73 7.33 -20.81 -15.41
N THR A 74 6.91 -19.57 -15.66
CA THR A 74 5.99 -18.87 -14.74
C THR A 74 4.69 -19.67 -14.58
N LEU A 75 4.19 -19.80 -13.35
CA LEU A 75 2.94 -20.53 -13.06
C LEU A 75 1.69 -19.74 -13.46
N GLY A 76 1.83 -18.40 -13.52
CA GLY A 76 0.74 -17.48 -13.75
C GLY A 76 1.11 -16.08 -13.26
N PHE A 77 0.10 -15.28 -13.00
CA PHE A 77 0.24 -13.93 -12.48
C PHE A 77 -0.79 -13.68 -11.39
N ARG A 78 -0.49 -12.75 -10.49
CA ARG A 78 -1.41 -12.30 -9.46
C ARG A 78 -1.78 -10.86 -9.76
N MET A 79 -3.08 -10.59 -9.83
CA MET A 79 -3.60 -9.23 -9.91
C MET A 79 -4.11 -8.82 -8.54
N VAL A 80 -3.64 -7.67 -8.09
CA VAL A 80 -4.12 -7.03 -6.87
C VAL A 80 -4.57 -5.63 -7.22
N GLU A 81 -5.80 -5.30 -6.88
CA GLU A 81 -6.36 -3.96 -7.03
C GLU A 81 -6.73 -3.41 -5.66
N HIS A 82 -6.44 -2.12 -5.49
CA HIS A 82 -6.93 -1.35 -4.38
C HIS A 82 -7.79 -0.22 -4.91
N THR A 83 -8.96 -0.02 -4.30
CA THR A 83 -9.93 0.97 -4.75
C THR A 83 -10.38 1.82 -3.57
N ILE A 84 -10.71 3.07 -3.87
CA ILE A 84 -11.46 3.97 -2.99
C ILE A 84 -12.91 3.98 -3.49
N PRO A 85 -13.85 3.32 -2.81
CA PRO A 85 -15.26 3.40 -3.16
C PRO A 85 -15.80 4.82 -3.00
N LEU A 86 -16.76 5.18 -3.84
CA LEU A 86 -17.45 6.46 -3.74
C LEU A 86 -18.19 6.57 -2.41
N GLY A 87 -18.09 7.72 -1.75
CA GLY A 87 -18.73 7.97 -0.47
C GLY A 87 -18.02 7.37 0.74
N GLN A 88 -16.85 6.72 0.56
CA GLN A 88 -16.03 6.29 1.69
C GLN A 88 -15.45 7.51 2.42
N THR A 89 -15.52 7.49 3.75
CA THR A 89 -14.80 8.44 4.60
C THR A 89 -13.30 8.17 4.52
N LEU A 90 -12.53 9.20 4.20
CA LEU A 90 -11.08 9.12 4.07
C LEU A 90 -10.41 10.02 5.10
N TYR A 91 -9.34 9.52 5.69
CA TYR A 91 -8.44 10.28 6.53
C TYR A 91 -7.29 10.83 5.69
N LEU A 92 -7.12 12.15 5.71
CA LEU A 92 -6.06 12.87 5.00
C LEU A 92 -5.07 13.46 6.00
N LEU A 93 -3.79 13.19 5.79
CA LEU A 93 -2.71 13.73 6.58
C LEU A 93 -1.70 14.39 5.66
N GLY A 94 -1.60 15.72 5.73
CA GLY A 94 -0.78 16.53 4.84
C GLY A 94 -1.04 18.01 5.02
N GLU A 95 -0.58 18.83 4.08
CA GLU A 95 -0.84 20.26 4.07
C GLU A 95 -1.85 20.63 2.98
N ALA A 96 -2.72 21.58 3.27
CA ALA A 96 -3.67 22.12 2.32
C ALA A 96 -3.38 23.61 2.13
N TRP A 97 -3.44 24.08 0.88
CA TRP A 97 -3.29 25.49 0.55
C TRP A 97 -4.35 25.92 -0.44
N LEU A 98 -4.64 27.22 -0.41
CA LEU A 98 -5.54 27.84 -1.37
C LEU A 98 -4.75 28.21 -2.62
N GLU A 99 -5.12 27.65 -3.77
CA GLU A 99 -4.60 28.02 -5.07
C GLU A 99 -5.74 28.62 -5.90
N GLY A 100 -5.77 29.96 -5.98
CA GLY A 100 -6.90 30.69 -6.55
C GLY A 100 -8.17 30.51 -5.72
N VAL A 101 -9.13 29.73 -6.24
CA VAL A 101 -10.43 29.44 -5.59
C VAL A 101 -10.54 27.96 -5.20
N ARG A 102 -9.45 27.18 -5.32
CA ARG A 102 -9.45 25.74 -5.03
C ARG A 102 -8.55 25.44 -3.85
N ILE A 103 -9.06 24.65 -2.92
CA ILE A 103 -8.23 24.07 -1.86
C ILE A 103 -7.53 22.86 -2.47
N LYS A 104 -6.20 22.94 -2.60
CA LYS A 104 -5.38 21.80 -3.00
C LYS A 104 -4.75 21.19 -1.77
N PHE A 105 -4.74 19.87 -1.76
CA PHE A 105 -4.01 19.09 -0.77
C PHE A 105 -2.70 18.61 -1.38
N GLY A 106 -1.64 18.62 -0.58
CA GLY A 106 -0.42 17.97 -0.99
C GLY A 106 0.66 17.85 0.06
N ARG A 107 1.86 17.57 -0.44
CA ARG A 107 3.01 17.22 0.39
C ARG A 107 3.31 18.33 1.40
N PRO A 108 3.54 17.99 2.69
CA PRO A 108 3.99 18.96 3.68
C PRO A 108 5.32 19.60 3.29
N GLN A 109 5.51 20.88 3.59
CA GLN A 109 6.81 21.54 3.41
C GLN A 109 7.90 20.88 4.26
N ASP A 110 7.53 20.40 5.44
CA ASP A 110 8.43 19.63 6.29
C ASP A 110 8.45 18.16 5.85
N SER A 111 9.58 17.73 5.29
CA SER A 111 9.80 16.36 4.81
C SER A 111 9.66 15.28 5.89
N ASN A 112 9.74 15.66 7.18
CA ASN A 112 9.62 14.74 8.29
C ASN A 112 8.16 14.51 8.72
N LYS A 113 7.20 15.26 8.15
CA LYS A 113 5.78 15.08 8.41
C LYS A 113 5.19 14.03 7.48
N PRO A 114 4.30 13.15 7.99
CA PRO A 114 3.66 12.12 7.18
C PRO A 114 2.74 12.75 6.13
N PHE A 115 2.77 12.18 4.93
CA PHE A 115 1.90 12.53 3.83
C PHE A 115 1.11 11.28 3.38
N MET A 116 -0.14 11.18 3.82
CA MET A 116 -0.90 9.94 3.74
C MET A 116 -2.37 10.19 3.45
N LEU A 117 -2.95 9.29 2.67
CA LEU A 117 -4.38 9.13 2.48
C LEU A 117 -4.76 7.72 2.89
N SER A 118 -5.65 7.59 3.87
CA SER A 118 -6.12 6.30 4.37
C SER A 118 -7.63 6.20 4.34
N GLY A 119 -8.13 5.01 3.99
CA GLY A 119 -9.53 4.66 4.20
C GLY A 119 -9.84 4.18 5.62
N LYS A 120 -8.83 4.10 6.50
CA LYS A 120 -8.98 3.72 7.91
C LYS A 120 -9.15 4.96 8.79
N SER A 121 -9.80 4.77 9.93
CA SER A 121 -9.89 5.82 10.96
C SER A 121 -8.54 6.04 11.63
N GLU A 122 -8.30 7.23 12.17
CA GLU A 122 -7.08 7.56 12.94
C GLU A 122 -6.83 6.54 14.07
N ALA A 123 -7.91 6.11 14.74
CA ALA A 123 -7.85 5.12 15.82
C ALA A 123 -7.31 3.76 15.35
N ASP A 124 -7.67 3.33 14.15
CA ASP A 124 -7.21 2.06 13.57
C ASP A 124 -5.74 2.12 13.16
N ILE A 125 -5.31 3.25 12.59
CA ILE A 125 -3.90 3.50 12.23
C ILE A 125 -3.01 3.48 13.47
N LEU A 126 -3.44 4.13 14.56
CA LEU A 126 -2.71 4.14 15.83
C LEU A 126 -2.69 2.76 16.50
N LYS A 127 -3.77 1.99 16.36
CA LYS A 127 -3.87 0.63 16.92
C LYS A 127 -2.90 -0.32 16.24
N GLU A 128 -2.83 -0.33 14.91
CA GLU A 128 -1.87 -1.16 14.16
C GLU A 128 -0.42 -0.85 14.54
N ASN A 129 -0.05 0.43 14.68
CA ASN A 129 1.30 0.82 15.08
C ASN A 129 1.65 0.36 16.51
N LYS A 130 0.71 0.47 17.46
CA LYS A 130 0.91 -0.04 18.83
C LYS A 130 1.05 -1.57 18.86
N THR A 131 0.29 -2.30 18.05
CA THR A 131 0.38 -3.77 17.99
C THR A 131 1.71 -4.25 17.42
N LYS A 132 2.21 -3.61 16.35
CA LYS A 132 3.52 -3.94 15.76
C LYS A 132 4.68 -3.65 16.71
N ALA A 133 4.65 -2.50 17.40
CA ALA A 133 5.66 -2.14 18.38
C ALA A 133 5.70 -3.13 19.56
N ASN A 134 4.52 -3.53 20.07
CA ASN A 134 4.44 -4.50 21.16
C ASN A 134 4.93 -5.89 20.76
N LEU A 135 4.62 -6.37 19.54
CA LEU A 135 5.13 -7.65 19.05
C LEU A 135 6.65 -7.65 18.90
N ALA A 136 7.23 -6.59 18.32
CA ALA A 136 8.68 -6.47 18.19
C ALA A 136 9.39 -6.50 19.56
N LEU A 137 8.83 -5.83 20.56
CA LEU A 137 9.36 -5.82 21.92
C LEU A 137 9.30 -7.23 22.55
N VAL A 138 8.16 -7.92 22.43
CA VAL A 138 7.98 -9.29 22.94
C VAL A 138 8.95 -10.28 22.27
N PHE A 139 9.07 -10.25 20.95
CA PHE A 139 10.03 -11.10 20.23
C PHE A 139 11.48 -10.76 20.60
N GLY A 140 11.80 -9.47 20.80
CA GLY A 140 13.11 -9.05 21.28
C GLY A 140 13.47 -9.67 22.63
N ILE A 141 12.54 -9.67 23.59
CA ILE A 141 12.75 -10.31 24.91
C ILE A 141 12.92 -11.84 24.75
N ILE A 142 12.09 -12.49 23.94
CA ILE A 142 12.17 -13.94 23.72
C ILE A 142 13.53 -14.34 23.11
N ILE A 143 14.05 -13.58 22.15
CA ILE A 143 15.37 -13.85 21.54
C ILE A 143 16.49 -13.71 22.57
N ILE A 144 16.45 -12.69 23.43
CA ILE A 144 17.46 -12.50 24.47
C ILE A 144 17.44 -13.67 25.46
N VAL A 145 16.26 -14.05 25.95
CA VAL A 145 16.10 -15.18 26.89
C VAL A 145 16.52 -16.50 26.24
N GLY A 146 16.12 -16.73 24.99
CA GLY A 146 16.50 -17.90 24.21
C GLY A 146 18.02 -17.98 23.98
N GLY A 147 18.66 -16.86 23.67
CA GLY A 147 20.12 -16.78 23.52
C GLY A 147 20.87 -17.12 24.79
N ILE A 148 20.39 -16.63 25.95
CA ILE A 148 20.97 -16.95 27.26
C ILE A 148 20.82 -18.45 27.56
N LEU A 149 19.63 -19.03 27.32
CA LEU A 149 19.39 -20.46 27.55
C LEU A 149 20.29 -21.35 26.67
N VAL A 150 20.43 -21.02 25.39
CA VAL A 150 21.33 -21.74 24.47
C VAL A 150 22.79 -21.61 24.94
N MET A 151 23.22 -20.42 25.38
CA MET A 151 24.58 -20.21 25.88
C MET A 151 24.88 -21.02 27.15
N ILE A 152 23.88 -21.28 27.99
CA ILE A 152 24.00 -22.12 29.20
C ILE A 152 24.01 -23.61 28.84
N PHE A 153 23.17 -24.05 27.90
CA PHE A 153 23.02 -25.48 27.55
C PHE A 153 24.06 -26.01 26.54
N VAL A 154 24.68 -25.13 25.76
CA VAL A 154 25.73 -25.49 24.78
C VAL A 154 27.15 -25.41 25.39
N ARG A 155 27.24 -25.07 26.68
CA ARG A 155 28.48 -25.10 27.46
C ARG A 155 28.63 -26.45 28.17
#